data_AF-A0A1Z2XMY3-F1
#
_entry.id   AF-A0A1Z2XMY3-F1
#
_cell.length_a   1.000
_cell.length_b   1.000
_cell.length_c   1.000
_cell.angle_alpha   90.00
_cell.angle_beta   90.00
_cell.angle_gamma   90.00
#
_symmetry.space_group_name_H-M   'P 1'
#
loop_
_entity.id
_entity.type
_entity.pdbx_description
1 polymer ?
#
loop_
_entity_poly.entity_id
_entity_poly.type
_entity_poly.pdbx_seq_one_letter_code
_entity_poly.pdbx_strand_id
1 'polypeptide(L)'
;MAALFEAYITNLGKYNEGELVGETLKFPTSPQAVEALLKNIGVDGIRYEEFFITSFDGDVLGLYDYLGEYENLDELNHLACLLSELPQSEIEKFEAALHMGAHTSSVADIINLAENLDCFEFYPDIESEEDLGRCYAEDLPIPAELKDYFDYEAYGRDISINEGGHLAPGGYIVQTGDIKEVYHGIEDIPKEHKVFALPRLSIREQMAAYKEVIDRSSLAAERKHPETNREER
;
A
#
# COMPACT_ATOMS: atom_id res chain seq x y z
N MET A 1 17.13 -6.25 5.66
CA MET A 1 15.95 -6.85 5.01
C MET A 1 15.92 -6.33 3.57
N ALA A 2 15.50 -7.16 2.61
CA ALA A 2 15.25 -6.66 1.26
C ALA A 2 14.03 -5.73 1.31
N ALA A 3 13.97 -4.76 0.40
CA ALA A 3 12.78 -3.92 0.27
C ALA A 3 11.70 -4.74 -0.45
N LEU A 4 10.47 -4.75 0.09
CA LEU A 4 9.31 -5.39 -0.53
C LEU A 4 8.65 -4.45 -1.54
N PHE A 5 8.51 -3.19 -1.15
CA PHE A 5 7.97 -2.14 -1.99
C PHE A 5 8.55 -0.79 -1.61
N GLU A 6 8.37 0.17 -2.50
CA GLU A 6 8.82 1.54 -2.35
C GLU A 6 7.73 2.53 -2.76
N ALA A 7 7.74 3.69 -2.13
CA ALA A 7 6.81 4.78 -2.40
C ALA A 7 7.60 6.05 -2.77
N TYR A 8 7.20 6.73 -3.83
CA TYR A 8 7.77 8.03 -4.19
C TYR A 8 7.03 9.14 -3.43
N ILE A 9 7.72 9.80 -2.51
CA ILE A 9 7.15 10.82 -1.61
C ILE A 9 7.50 12.21 -2.14
N THR A 10 6.48 13.04 -2.37
CA THR A 10 6.61 14.39 -2.93
C THR A 10 6.16 15.45 -1.94
N ASN A 11 6.92 16.55 -1.87
CA ASN A 11 6.57 17.72 -1.06
C ASN A 11 5.38 18.47 -1.69
N LEU A 12 4.24 18.50 -0.99
CA LEU A 12 3.00 19.09 -1.50
C LEU A 12 3.10 20.61 -1.67
N GLY A 13 3.75 21.29 -0.73
CA GLY A 13 3.86 22.74 -0.79
C GLY A 13 4.74 23.22 -1.95
N LYS A 14 5.86 22.53 -2.19
CA LYS A 14 6.72 22.80 -3.37
C LYS A 14 6.02 22.46 -4.68
N TYR A 15 5.28 21.35 -4.70
CA TYR A 15 4.47 20.98 -5.87
C TYR A 15 3.49 22.11 -6.24
N ASN A 16 2.80 22.68 -5.25
CA ASN A 16 1.89 23.82 -5.46
C ASN A 16 2.60 25.11 -5.91
N GLU A 17 3.90 25.23 -5.65
CA GLU A 17 4.76 26.32 -6.13
C GLU A 17 5.35 26.04 -7.54
N GLY A 18 5.02 24.90 -8.15
CA GLY A 18 5.50 24.48 -9.47
C GLY A 18 6.86 23.76 -9.44
N GLU A 19 7.34 23.36 -8.25
CA GLU A 19 8.58 22.60 -8.08
C GLU A 19 8.29 21.13 -7.76
N LEU A 20 8.79 20.23 -8.61
CA LEU A 20 8.72 18.78 -8.39
C LEU A 20 9.90 18.33 -7.52
N VAL A 21 9.67 18.22 -6.21
CA VAL A 21 10.67 17.76 -5.25
C VAL A 21 10.13 16.56 -4.48
N GLY A 22 10.70 15.39 -4.75
CA GLY A 22 10.37 14.13 -4.09
C GLY A 22 11.53 13.14 -4.07
N GLU A 23 11.40 12.09 -3.27
CA GLU A 23 12.40 11.04 -3.09
C GLU A 23 11.71 9.70 -2.79
N THR A 24 12.33 8.59 -3.19
CA THR A 24 11.81 7.24 -2.99
C THR A 24 12.12 6.71 -1.59
N LEU A 25 11.10 6.25 -0.88
CA LEU A 25 11.21 5.56 0.40
C LEU A 25 10.97 4.06 0.22
N LYS A 26 11.91 3.23 0.70
CA LYS A 26 11.82 1.76 0.65
C LYS A 26 11.26 1.22 1.95
N PHE A 27 10.40 0.20 1.86
CA PHE A 27 9.80 -0.50 2.99
C PHE A 27 10.20 -1.98 3.03
N PRO A 28 10.38 -2.59 4.23
CA PRO A 28 10.36 -1.96 5.55
C PRO A 28 11.45 -0.89 5.72
N THR A 29 11.16 0.12 6.53
CA THR A 29 11.99 1.32 6.72
C THR A 29 12.30 1.60 8.19
N SER A 30 13.03 2.68 8.45
CA SER A 30 13.36 3.13 9.80
C SER A 30 12.98 4.60 10.02
N PRO A 31 12.79 5.03 11.28
CA PRO A 31 12.50 6.43 11.57
C PRO A 31 13.58 7.38 11.05
N GLN A 32 14.84 6.96 11.07
CA GLN A 32 15.96 7.78 10.58
C GLN A 32 15.93 7.93 9.06
N ALA A 33 15.48 6.91 8.33
CA ALA A 33 15.34 6.98 6.88
C ALA A 33 14.19 7.92 6.48
N VAL A 34 13.04 7.84 7.17
CA VAL A 34 11.92 8.76 6.99
C VAL A 34 12.34 10.20 7.31
N GLU A 35 13.00 10.40 8.46
CA GLU A 35 13.50 11.71 8.89
C GLU A 35 14.47 12.33 7.86
N ALA A 36 15.41 11.53 7.36
CA ALA A 36 16.36 11.97 6.35
C ALA A 36 15.68 12.33 5.03
N LEU A 37 14.74 11.50 4.56
CA LEU A 37 14.00 11.73 3.33
C LEU A 37 13.17 13.02 3.43
N LEU A 38 12.38 13.19 4.50
CA LEU A 38 11.57 14.39 4.70
C LEU A 38 12.44 15.66 4.73
N LYS A 39 13.61 15.60 5.37
CA LYS A 39 14.58 16.68 5.38
C LYS A 39 15.10 17.01 3.98
N ASN A 40 15.40 16.00 3.17
CA ASN A 40 15.92 16.18 1.81
C ASN A 40 14.90 16.82 0.87
N ILE A 41 13.64 16.40 0.94
CA ILE A 41 12.56 16.98 0.13
C ILE A 41 12.09 18.34 0.68
N GLY A 42 12.56 18.73 1.87
CA GLY A 42 12.29 20.01 2.50
C GLY A 42 11.00 20.06 3.32
N VAL A 43 10.42 18.91 3.67
CA VAL A 43 9.28 18.81 4.60
C VAL A 43 9.85 18.71 6.01
N ASP A 44 9.80 19.81 6.75
CA ASP A 44 10.46 19.95 8.05
C ASP A 44 9.53 20.41 9.17
N GLY A 45 8.23 20.56 8.88
CA GLY A 45 7.22 21.02 9.84
C GLY A 45 7.27 22.52 10.13
N ILE A 46 8.11 23.29 9.41
CA ILE A 46 8.20 24.75 9.56
C ILE A 46 7.96 25.43 8.20
N ARG A 47 8.72 25.06 7.18
CA ARG A 47 8.58 25.60 5.82
C ARG A 47 7.47 24.91 5.07
N TYR A 48 7.45 23.58 5.17
CA TYR A 48 6.44 22.73 4.57
C TYR A 48 6.13 21.61 5.56
N GLU A 49 4.83 21.34 5.73
CA GLU A 49 4.31 20.39 6.72
C GLU A 49 3.79 19.10 6.07
N GLU A 50 3.41 19.17 4.79
CA GLU A 50 2.66 18.12 4.10
C GLU A 50 3.45 17.54 2.92
N PHE A 51 3.26 16.23 2.72
CA PHE A 51 3.71 15.47 1.57
C PHE A 51 2.54 14.62 1.05
N PHE A 52 2.72 14.06 -0.14
CA PHE A 52 1.83 13.02 -0.67
C PHE A 52 2.67 11.96 -1.38
N ILE A 53 2.11 10.77 -1.52
CA ILE A 53 2.71 9.65 -2.24
C ILE A 53 2.27 9.76 -3.70
N THR A 54 3.23 9.83 -4.61
CA THR A 54 2.98 9.99 -6.05
C THR A 54 2.83 8.67 -6.77
N SER A 55 3.57 7.65 -6.33
CA SER A 55 3.55 6.33 -6.94
C SER A 55 4.11 5.30 -5.97
N PHE A 56 3.77 4.05 -6.21
CA PHE A 56 4.37 2.90 -5.56
C PHE A 56 5.01 1.97 -6.59
N ASP A 57 6.01 1.20 -6.18
CA ASP A 57 6.68 0.17 -6.98
C ASP A 57 7.17 -0.97 -6.07
N GLY A 58 7.41 -2.15 -6.63
CA GLY A 58 7.94 -3.30 -5.90
C GLY A 58 7.33 -4.65 -6.26
N ASP A 59 7.62 -5.63 -5.41
CA ASP A 59 7.52 -7.04 -5.76
C ASP A 59 6.20 -7.70 -5.34
N VAL A 60 5.36 -7.02 -4.55
CA VAL A 60 4.08 -7.55 -4.07
C VAL A 60 2.98 -7.23 -5.09
N LEU A 61 2.53 -8.26 -5.82
CA LEU A 61 1.56 -8.11 -6.89
C LEU A 61 0.19 -7.64 -6.38
N GLY A 62 -0.42 -6.69 -7.11
CA GLY A 62 -1.75 -6.17 -6.82
C GLY A 62 -1.86 -5.24 -5.61
N LEU A 63 -0.80 -5.08 -4.81
CA LEU A 63 -0.84 -4.22 -3.61
C LEU A 63 -1.17 -2.75 -3.97
N TYR A 64 -0.53 -2.22 -5.00
CA TYR A 64 -0.63 -0.80 -5.37
C TYR A 64 -1.99 -0.38 -5.91
N ASP A 65 -2.80 -1.33 -6.37
CA ASP A 65 -4.16 -1.06 -6.86
C ASP A 65 -5.09 -0.56 -5.74
N TYR A 66 -4.68 -0.76 -4.48
CA TYR A 66 -5.45 -0.42 -3.28
C TYR A 66 -4.81 0.68 -2.42
N LEU A 67 -3.67 1.25 -2.85
CA LEU A 67 -2.97 2.31 -2.11
C LEU A 67 -3.17 3.67 -2.77
N GLY A 68 -3.45 4.69 -1.97
CA GLY A 68 -3.67 6.07 -2.39
C GLY A 68 -2.50 7.02 -2.16
N GLU A 69 -2.74 8.30 -2.44
CA GLU A 69 -1.73 9.37 -2.33
C GLU A 69 -1.48 9.84 -0.88
N TYR A 70 -2.36 9.48 0.05
CA TYR A 70 -2.35 9.99 1.43
C TYR A 70 -2.23 8.88 2.48
N GLU A 71 -1.66 7.73 2.09
CA GLU A 71 -1.48 6.62 3.02
C GLU A 71 -0.51 6.96 4.17
N ASN A 72 -0.78 6.35 5.31
CA ASN A 72 0.03 6.55 6.51
C ASN A 72 1.35 5.76 6.44
N LEU A 73 2.49 6.43 6.63
CA LEU A 73 3.80 5.78 6.55
C LEU A 73 4.04 4.74 7.65
N ASP A 74 3.42 4.87 8.83
CA ASP A 74 3.49 3.85 9.90
C ASP A 74 2.71 2.61 9.49
N GLU A 75 1.53 2.76 8.88
CA GLU A 75 0.71 1.65 8.40
C GLU A 75 1.40 0.92 7.24
N LEU A 76 1.92 1.65 6.26
CA LEU A 76 2.70 1.06 5.16
C LEU A 76 3.92 0.32 5.68
N ASN A 77 4.63 0.88 6.66
CA ASN A 77 5.78 0.20 7.25
C ASN A 77 5.37 -1.03 8.06
N HIS A 78 4.27 -0.95 8.80
CA HIS A 78 3.75 -2.09 9.55
C HIS A 78 3.37 -3.24 8.61
N LEU A 79 2.64 -2.95 7.53
CA LEU A 79 2.30 -3.93 6.50
C LEU A 79 3.55 -4.56 5.90
N ALA A 80 4.54 -3.74 5.53
CA ALA A 80 5.80 -4.26 4.99
C ALA A 80 6.52 -5.17 5.99
N CYS A 81 6.52 -4.83 7.29
CA CYS A 81 7.09 -5.70 8.31
C CYS A 81 6.37 -7.05 8.39
N LEU A 82 5.03 -7.05 8.43
CA LEU A 82 4.22 -8.28 8.44
C LEU A 82 4.55 -9.17 7.25
N LEU A 83 4.50 -8.61 6.04
CA LEU A 83 4.80 -9.35 4.82
C LEU A 83 6.25 -9.85 4.80
N SER A 84 7.21 -9.11 5.35
CA SER A 84 8.62 -9.52 5.34
C SER A 84 8.91 -10.74 6.21
N GLU A 85 8.02 -11.06 7.15
CA GLU A 85 8.11 -12.23 8.03
C GLU A 85 7.43 -13.47 7.42
N LEU A 86 6.62 -13.29 6.37
CA LEU A 86 5.92 -14.38 5.70
C LEU A 86 6.87 -15.17 4.78
N PRO A 87 6.71 -16.50 4.70
CA PRO A 87 7.34 -17.29 3.65
C PRO A 87 6.73 -16.96 2.28
N GLN A 88 7.47 -17.22 1.21
CA GLN A 88 7.03 -16.92 -0.16
C GLN A 88 5.64 -17.51 -0.52
N SER A 89 5.31 -18.71 -0.04
CA SER A 89 4.01 -19.33 -0.28
C SER A 89 2.83 -18.56 0.34
N GLU A 90 3.06 -17.90 1.48
CA GLU A 90 2.03 -17.07 2.12
C GLU A 90 1.97 -15.68 1.45
N ILE A 91 3.06 -15.20 0.86
CA ILE A 91 3.03 -14.01 0.00
C ILE A 91 2.18 -14.27 -1.25
N GLU A 92 2.37 -15.41 -1.92
CA GLU A 92 1.56 -15.80 -3.09
C GLU A 92 0.07 -15.92 -2.71
N LYS A 93 -0.23 -16.50 -1.54
CA LYS A 93 -1.60 -16.54 -1.00
C LYS A 93 -2.14 -15.14 -0.73
N PHE A 94 -1.35 -14.24 -0.15
CA PHE A 94 -1.74 -12.85 0.10
C PHE A 94 -2.03 -12.09 -1.19
N GLU A 95 -1.19 -12.25 -2.22
CA GLU A 95 -1.40 -11.66 -3.55
C GLU A 95 -2.69 -12.20 -4.20
N ALA A 96 -2.95 -13.49 -4.09
CA ALA A 96 -4.19 -14.09 -4.55
C ALA A 96 -5.41 -13.55 -3.80
N ALA A 97 -5.29 -13.33 -2.49
CA ALA A 97 -6.34 -12.76 -1.65
C ALA A 97 -6.60 -11.28 -1.98
N LEU A 98 -5.55 -10.50 -2.24
CA LEU A 98 -5.66 -9.14 -2.77
C LEU A 98 -6.41 -9.15 -4.10
N HIS A 99 -6.06 -10.05 -5.03
CA HIS A 99 -6.71 -10.16 -6.34
C HIS A 99 -8.17 -10.60 -6.24
N MET A 100 -8.54 -11.37 -5.20
CA MET A 100 -9.95 -11.65 -4.88
C MET A 100 -10.72 -10.37 -4.54
N GLY A 101 -10.03 -9.33 -4.05
CA GLY A 101 -10.60 -8.02 -3.76
C GLY A 101 -11.51 -7.99 -2.54
N ALA A 102 -11.51 -9.07 -1.75
CA ALA A 102 -12.18 -9.11 -0.47
C ALA A 102 -11.29 -8.38 0.55
N HIS A 103 -11.83 -7.38 1.24
CA HIS A 103 -11.14 -6.64 2.31
C HIS A 103 -9.91 -5.84 1.84
N THR A 104 -10.10 -5.02 0.80
CA THR A 104 -9.04 -4.18 0.22
C THR A 104 -9.42 -2.70 0.10
N SER A 105 -10.34 -2.20 0.93
CA SER A 105 -10.85 -0.81 0.82
C SER A 105 -9.91 0.23 1.42
N SER A 106 -8.94 -0.19 2.23
CA SER A 106 -7.97 0.66 2.92
C SER A 106 -6.72 -0.12 3.31
N VAL A 107 -5.64 0.58 3.66
CA VAL A 107 -4.43 -0.06 4.22
C VAL A 107 -4.76 -0.84 5.51
N ALA A 108 -5.70 -0.35 6.32
CA ALA A 108 -6.17 -1.06 7.50
C ALA A 108 -6.82 -2.41 7.14
N ASP A 109 -7.63 -2.46 6.08
CA ASP A 109 -8.22 -3.72 5.60
C ASP A 109 -7.12 -4.68 5.11
N ILE A 110 -6.12 -4.16 4.40
CA ILE A 110 -4.99 -4.95 3.88
C ILE A 110 -4.11 -5.49 5.01
N ILE A 111 -3.88 -4.72 6.06
CA ILE A 111 -3.18 -5.20 7.28
C ILE A 111 -3.98 -6.34 7.91
N ASN A 112 -5.30 -6.17 8.06
CA ASN A 112 -6.17 -7.23 8.57
C ASN A 112 -6.16 -8.46 7.66
N LEU A 113 -6.09 -8.29 6.35
CA LEU A 113 -5.97 -9.40 5.40
C LEU A 113 -4.68 -10.18 5.64
N ALA A 114 -3.54 -9.50 5.78
CA ALA A 114 -2.24 -10.13 6.06
C ALA A 114 -2.23 -10.90 7.40
N GLU A 115 -2.96 -10.41 8.40
CA GLU A 115 -3.10 -11.07 9.72
C GLU A 115 -4.06 -12.27 9.72
N ASN A 116 -4.91 -12.41 8.70
CA ASN A 116 -5.95 -13.45 8.61
C ASN A 116 -5.76 -14.39 7.40
N LEU A 117 -4.52 -14.59 6.94
CA LEU A 117 -4.23 -15.51 5.82
C LEU A 117 -4.59 -16.98 6.14
N ASP A 118 -4.74 -17.33 7.42
CA ASP A 118 -5.23 -18.63 7.87
C ASP A 118 -6.72 -18.86 7.55
N CYS A 119 -7.47 -17.80 7.23
CA CYS A 119 -8.86 -17.86 6.78
C CYS A 119 -8.99 -18.14 5.27
N PHE A 120 -7.86 -18.36 4.57
CA PHE A 120 -7.81 -18.61 3.13
C PHE A 120 -7.08 -19.91 2.81
N GLU A 121 -7.68 -20.70 1.93
CA GLU A 121 -7.03 -21.85 1.30
C GLU A 121 -6.60 -21.48 -0.12
N PHE A 122 -5.34 -21.74 -0.43
CA PHE A 122 -4.75 -21.41 -1.73
C PHE A 122 -4.20 -22.67 -2.40
N TYR A 123 -4.64 -22.87 -3.64
CA TYR A 123 -4.33 -24.01 -4.48
C TYR A 123 -3.50 -23.54 -5.68
N PRO A 124 -2.16 -23.50 -5.57
CA PRO A 124 -1.29 -22.99 -6.63
C PRO A 124 -1.31 -23.84 -7.90
N ASP A 125 -1.66 -25.13 -7.79
CA ASP A 125 -1.73 -26.05 -8.94
C ASP A 125 -3.02 -25.91 -9.76
N ILE A 126 -3.97 -25.05 -9.34
CA ILE A 126 -5.24 -24.85 -10.02
C ILE A 126 -5.22 -23.51 -10.75
N GLU A 127 -4.96 -23.54 -12.06
CA GLU A 127 -4.87 -22.34 -12.91
C GLU A 127 -6.13 -22.10 -13.75
N SER A 128 -7.09 -23.04 -13.74
CA SER A 128 -8.32 -22.96 -14.53
C SER A 128 -9.52 -23.63 -13.86
N GLU A 129 -10.72 -23.29 -14.34
CA GLU A 129 -11.96 -23.96 -13.91
C GLU A 129 -11.92 -25.45 -14.27
N GLU A 130 -11.25 -25.85 -15.36
CA GLU A 130 -11.05 -27.25 -15.71
C GLU A 130 -10.19 -27.98 -14.66
N ASP A 131 -9.08 -27.39 -14.22
CA ASP A 131 -8.21 -27.97 -13.19
C ASP A 131 -8.96 -28.15 -11.87
N LEU A 132 -9.75 -27.13 -11.48
CA LEU A 132 -10.59 -27.17 -10.29
C LEU A 132 -11.62 -28.30 -10.39
N GLY A 133 -12.31 -28.38 -11.53
CA GLY A 133 -13.28 -29.42 -11.79
C GLY A 133 -12.66 -30.82 -11.78
N ARG A 134 -11.46 -30.99 -12.33
CA ARG A 134 -10.70 -32.26 -12.28
C ARG A 134 -10.32 -32.63 -10.86
N CYS A 135 -9.82 -31.67 -10.07
CA CYS A 135 -9.46 -31.86 -8.67
C CYS A 135 -10.65 -32.37 -7.85
N TYR A 136 -11.79 -31.69 -7.92
CA TYR A 136 -12.99 -32.06 -7.15
C TYR A 136 -13.71 -33.29 -7.71
N ALA A 137 -13.52 -33.61 -8.99
CA ALA A 137 -14.10 -34.80 -9.61
C ALA A 137 -13.28 -36.07 -9.35
N GLU A 138 -12.07 -35.99 -8.79
CA GLU A 138 -11.23 -37.15 -8.50
C GLU A 138 -11.93 -38.15 -7.57
N ASP A 139 -12.68 -37.64 -6.59
CA ASP A 139 -13.45 -38.42 -5.62
C ASP A 139 -14.86 -38.82 -6.13
N LEU A 140 -15.28 -38.34 -7.30
CA LEU A 140 -16.59 -38.69 -7.84
C LEU A 140 -16.57 -40.05 -8.52
N PRO A 141 -17.63 -40.87 -8.36
CA PRO A 141 -17.74 -42.19 -9.00
C PRO A 141 -18.13 -42.07 -10.48
N ILE A 142 -17.34 -41.33 -11.27
CA ILE A 142 -17.51 -41.19 -12.72
C ILE A 142 -17.00 -42.48 -13.39
N PRO A 143 -17.83 -43.21 -14.14
CA PRO A 143 -17.40 -44.39 -14.90
C PRO A 143 -16.23 -44.04 -15.82
N ALA A 144 -15.24 -44.94 -15.92
CA ALA A 144 -14.01 -44.70 -16.70
C ALA A 144 -14.30 -44.34 -18.16
N GLU A 145 -15.36 -44.92 -18.74
CA GLU A 145 -15.80 -44.70 -20.12
C GLU A 145 -16.39 -43.30 -20.34
N LEU A 146 -16.79 -42.60 -19.27
CA LEU A 146 -17.39 -41.27 -19.31
C LEU A 146 -16.44 -40.15 -18.88
N LYS A 147 -15.26 -40.47 -18.31
CA LYS A 147 -14.30 -39.46 -17.84
C LYS A 147 -13.90 -38.48 -18.93
N ASP A 148 -13.60 -38.98 -20.13
CA ASP A 148 -13.20 -38.13 -21.27
C ASP A 148 -14.34 -37.28 -21.85
N TYR A 149 -15.58 -37.52 -21.40
CA TYR A 149 -16.78 -36.80 -21.84
C TYR A 149 -17.38 -35.92 -20.74
N PHE A 150 -16.81 -35.93 -19.54
CA PHE A 150 -17.27 -35.11 -18.43
C PHE A 150 -16.78 -33.66 -18.63
N ASP A 151 -17.69 -32.71 -18.47
CA ASP A 151 -17.39 -31.29 -18.60
C ASP A 151 -16.80 -30.77 -17.28
N TYR A 152 -15.49 -30.96 -17.12
CA TYR A 152 -14.76 -30.54 -15.92
C TYR A 152 -14.74 -29.02 -15.77
N GLU A 153 -14.65 -28.26 -16.87
CA GLU A 153 -14.67 -26.79 -16.83
C GLU A 153 -15.99 -26.28 -16.25
N ALA A 154 -17.13 -26.74 -16.77
CA ALA A 154 -18.44 -26.35 -16.24
C ALA A 154 -18.62 -26.76 -14.76
N TYR A 155 -18.13 -27.96 -14.39
CA TYR A 155 -18.21 -28.42 -13.01
C TYR A 155 -17.35 -27.58 -12.05
N GLY A 156 -16.11 -27.28 -12.42
CA GLY A 156 -15.23 -26.43 -11.62
C GLY A 156 -15.77 -25.00 -11.50
N ARG A 157 -16.36 -24.45 -12.56
CA ARG A 157 -17.06 -23.17 -12.50
C ARG A 157 -18.18 -23.15 -11.46
N ASP A 158 -19.01 -24.20 -11.45
CA ASP A 158 -20.09 -24.32 -10.47
C ASP A 158 -19.54 -24.43 -9.04
N ILE A 159 -18.42 -25.16 -8.83
CA ILE A 159 -17.74 -25.23 -7.53
C ILE A 159 -17.26 -23.85 -7.10
N SER A 160 -16.55 -23.13 -7.98
CA SER A 160 -16.03 -21.80 -7.67
C SER A 160 -17.12 -20.81 -7.27
N ILE A 161 -18.27 -20.84 -7.96
CA ILE A 161 -19.42 -20.00 -7.63
C ILE A 161 -20.02 -20.40 -6.27
N ASN A 162 -20.15 -21.71 -5.99
CA ASN A 162 -20.80 -22.20 -4.78
C ASN A 162 -19.97 -21.96 -3.51
N GLU A 163 -18.65 -22.06 -3.61
CA GLU A 163 -17.73 -21.85 -2.50
C GLU A 163 -17.27 -20.38 -2.38
N GLY A 164 -17.60 -19.54 -3.37
CA GLY A 164 -17.16 -18.15 -3.41
C GLY A 164 -15.65 -18.00 -3.62
N GLY A 165 -15.02 -18.97 -4.29
CA GLY A 165 -13.60 -18.91 -4.60
C GLY A 165 -13.30 -18.12 -5.88
N HIS A 166 -12.02 -17.88 -6.13
CA HIS A 166 -11.54 -16.98 -7.16
C HIS A 166 -10.27 -17.51 -7.83
N LEU A 167 -10.22 -17.41 -9.16
CA LEU A 167 -9.00 -17.69 -9.93
C LEU A 167 -8.13 -16.43 -9.95
N ALA A 168 -7.03 -16.47 -9.22
CA ALA A 168 -6.04 -15.41 -9.18
C ALA A 168 -4.80 -15.79 -10.01
N PRO A 169 -3.96 -14.82 -10.39
CA PRO A 169 -2.64 -15.13 -10.93
C PRO A 169 -1.89 -16.06 -9.97
N GLY A 170 -1.45 -17.22 -10.47
CA GLY A 170 -0.70 -18.20 -9.69
C GLY A 170 -1.51 -19.24 -8.93
N GLY A 171 -2.86 -19.20 -8.97
CA GLY A 171 -3.67 -20.29 -8.41
C GLY A 171 -5.13 -19.93 -8.10
N TYR A 172 -5.84 -20.90 -7.53
CA TYR A 172 -7.21 -20.76 -7.05
C TYR A 172 -7.23 -20.50 -5.54
N ILE A 173 -8.01 -19.52 -5.09
CA ILE A 173 -8.13 -19.15 -3.68
C ILE A 173 -9.58 -19.17 -3.23
N VAL A 174 -9.83 -19.62 -2.00
CA VAL A 174 -11.14 -19.60 -1.37
C VAL A 174 -11.03 -19.12 0.08
N GLN A 175 -11.95 -18.25 0.49
CA GLN A 175 -12.08 -17.83 1.87
C GLN A 175 -12.89 -18.89 2.64
N THR A 176 -12.25 -19.55 3.60
CA THR A 176 -12.85 -20.63 4.40
C THR A 176 -13.31 -20.18 5.79
N GLY A 177 -12.87 -19.01 6.24
CA GLY A 177 -13.17 -18.45 7.56
C GLY A 177 -13.62 -16.99 7.51
N ASP A 178 -14.28 -16.56 8.59
CA ASP A 178 -14.61 -15.15 8.79
C ASP A 178 -13.36 -14.37 9.20
N ILE A 179 -13.05 -13.29 8.47
CA ILE A 179 -11.94 -12.39 8.83
C ILE A 179 -12.24 -11.70 10.15
N LYS A 180 -11.24 -11.68 11.03
CA LYS A 180 -11.28 -10.94 12.28
C LYS A 180 -10.53 -9.63 12.11
N GLU A 181 -11.17 -8.55 12.53
CA GLU A 181 -10.50 -7.25 12.65
C GLU A 181 -9.54 -7.31 13.85
N VAL A 182 -8.25 -7.48 13.55
CA VAL A 182 -7.15 -7.49 14.52
C VAL A 182 -6.56 -6.09 14.66
N TYR A 183 -6.42 -5.39 13.54
CA TYR A 183 -5.92 -4.02 13.45
C TYR A 183 -7.08 -3.03 13.37
N HIS A 184 -7.13 -2.09 14.32
CA HIS A 184 -8.19 -1.07 14.44
C HIS A 184 -7.67 0.36 14.20
N GLY A 185 -6.37 0.51 14.00
CA GLY A 185 -5.73 1.80 13.76
C GLY A 185 -4.32 1.91 14.37
N ILE A 186 -3.72 3.09 14.22
CA ILE A 186 -2.29 3.37 14.49
C ILE A 186 -1.85 2.97 15.92
N GLU A 187 -2.77 2.91 16.88
CA GLU A 187 -2.47 2.51 18.25
C GLU A 187 -2.08 1.03 18.38
N ASP A 188 -2.55 0.18 17.47
CA ASP A 188 -2.23 -1.26 17.46
C ASP A 188 -0.84 -1.53 16.83
N ILE A 189 -0.28 -0.56 16.11
CA ILE A 189 1.04 -0.70 15.48
C ILE A 189 2.13 -0.84 16.56
N PRO A 190 2.98 -1.88 16.50
CA PRO A 190 4.13 -2.03 17.38
C PRO A 190 5.08 -0.82 17.31
N LYS A 191 5.70 -0.45 18.43
CA LYS A 191 6.55 0.76 18.51
C LYS A 191 7.74 0.71 17.55
N GLU A 192 8.25 -0.48 17.30
CA GLU A 192 9.32 -0.80 16.37
C GLU A 192 8.91 -0.59 14.90
N HIS A 193 7.62 -0.63 14.59
CA HIS A 193 7.07 -0.42 13.24
C HIS A 193 6.65 1.04 13.01
N LYS A 194 6.50 1.85 14.06
CA LYS A 194 6.25 3.29 13.94
C LYS A 194 7.52 4.01 13.48
N VAL A 195 7.47 4.57 12.29
CA VAL A 195 8.60 5.19 11.57
C VAL A 195 8.38 6.68 11.30
N PHE A 196 7.15 7.18 11.33
CA PHE A 196 6.88 8.57 11.02
C PHE A 196 7.44 9.51 12.09
N ALA A 197 8.38 10.37 11.66
CA ALA A 197 8.93 11.43 12.48
C ALA A 197 9.36 12.60 11.60
N LEU A 198 8.94 13.82 11.97
CA LEU A 198 9.44 15.04 11.33
C LEU A 198 10.94 15.24 11.61
N PRO A 199 11.68 15.84 10.66
CA PRO A 199 13.10 16.17 10.81
C PRO A 199 13.44 16.94 12.08
N ARG A 200 14.46 16.46 12.82
CA ARG A 200 15.06 17.20 13.92
C ARG A 200 16.03 18.24 13.37
N LEU A 201 15.57 19.49 13.35
CA LEU A 201 16.39 20.63 12.93
C LEU A 201 17.23 21.17 14.10
N SER A 202 18.48 21.55 13.82
CA SER A 202 19.29 22.34 14.74
C SER A 202 18.69 23.74 14.93
N ILE A 203 19.03 24.42 16.03
CA ILE A 203 18.57 25.81 16.31
C ILE A 203 18.84 26.73 15.12
N ARG A 204 20.02 26.58 14.48
CA ARG A 204 20.39 27.38 13.31
C ARG A 204 19.49 27.11 12.11
N GLU A 205 19.19 25.84 11.83
CA GLU A 205 18.28 25.45 10.75
C GLU A 205 16.85 25.92 11.03
N GLN A 206 16.37 25.79 12.27
CA GLN A 206 15.06 26.30 12.67
C GLN A 206 14.97 27.83 12.47
N MET A 207 15.95 28.59 12.95
CA MET A 207 15.98 30.05 12.77
C MET A 207 15.99 30.45 11.29
N ALA A 208 16.73 29.71 10.46
CA ALA A 208 16.75 29.94 9.02
C ALA A 208 15.38 29.65 8.38
N ALA A 209 14.74 28.53 8.75
CA ALA A 209 13.41 28.15 8.28
C ALA A 209 12.35 29.20 8.66
N TYR A 210 12.29 29.62 9.92
CA TYR A 210 11.37 30.68 10.36
C TYR A 210 11.61 32.00 9.64
N LYS A 211 12.88 32.39 9.44
CA LYS A 211 13.20 33.60 8.69
C LYS A 211 12.69 33.51 7.26
N GLU A 212 12.87 32.37 6.60
CA GLU A 212 12.39 32.14 5.23
C GLU A 212 10.86 32.27 5.14
N VAL A 213 10.12 31.69 6.10
CA VAL A 213 8.65 31.80 6.17
C VAL A 213 8.21 33.26 6.36
N ILE A 214 8.90 34.01 7.21
CA ILE A 214 8.64 35.45 7.42
C ILE A 214 8.91 36.26 6.14
N ASP A 215 10.03 35.99 5.47
CA ASP A 215 10.42 36.69 4.24
C ASP A 215 9.41 36.39 3.10
N ARG A 216 8.98 35.13 2.94
CA ARG A 216 7.94 34.74 1.96
C ARG A 216 6.59 35.40 2.25
N SER A 217 6.15 35.40 3.50
CA SER A 217 4.87 36.02 3.87
C SER A 217 4.88 37.55 3.66
N SER A 218 6.01 38.19 3.91
CA SER A 218 6.22 39.62 3.63
C SER A 218 6.13 39.93 2.13
N LEU A 219 6.82 39.15 1.28
CA LEU A 219 6.76 39.31 -0.18
C LEU A 219 5.35 39.06 -0.75
N ALA A 220 4.62 38.08 -0.19
CA ALA A 220 3.24 37.82 -0.58
C ALA A 220 2.30 38.98 -0.21
N ALA A 221 2.54 39.66 0.90
CA ALA A 221 1.78 40.85 1.30
C ALA A 221 2.05 42.04 0.37
N GLU A 222 3.31 42.26 -0.04
CA GLU A 222 3.68 43.31 -1.00
C GLU A 222 3.05 43.08 -2.38
N ARG A 223 3.02 41.84 -2.89
CA ARG A 223 2.37 41.51 -4.17
C ARG A 223 0.86 41.76 -4.18
N LYS A 224 0.18 41.69 -3.02
CA LYS A 224 -1.27 41.98 -2.89
C LYS A 224 -1.58 43.47 -2.83
N HIS A 225 -0.60 44.33 -2.53
CA HIS A 225 -0.69 45.77 -2.56
C HIS A 225 0.20 46.35 -3.69
N PRO A 226 -0.22 46.26 -4.97
CA PRO A 226 0.53 46.92 -6.02
C PRO A 226 0.59 48.43 -5.73
N GLU A 227 1.77 49.03 -5.81
CA GLU A 227 1.94 50.47 -5.70
C GLU A 227 1.00 51.16 -6.69
N THR A 228 0.06 51.93 -6.16
CA THR A 228 -0.80 52.82 -6.95
C THR A 228 0.02 54.06 -7.33
N ASN A 229 1.06 53.88 -8.16
CA ASN A 229 1.69 54.99 -8.84
C ASN A 229 0.76 55.47 -9.96
N ARG A 230 -0.29 56.20 -9.55
CA ARG A 230 -0.91 57.20 -10.43
C ARG A 230 0.11 58.32 -10.57
N GLU A 231 0.86 58.29 -11.67
CA GLU A 231 1.56 59.48 -12.16
C GLU A 231 0.52 60.60 -12.31
N GLU A 232 0.66 61.63 -11.49
CA GLU A 232 -0.07 62.90 -11.64
C GLU A 232 0.31 63.50 -13.00
N ARG A 233 -0.66 63.51 -13.93
CA ARG A 233 -0.64 64.31 -15.16
C ARG A 233 -1.71 65.38 -15.08
#